data_AF-A0A2S5R559-F1
#
_entry.id   AF-A0A2S5R559-F1
#
_cell.length_a   1.000
_cell.length_b   1.000
_cell.length_c   1.000
_cell.angle_alpha   90.00
_cell.angle_beta   90.00
_cell.angle_gamma   90.00
#
_symmetry.space_group_name_H-M   'P 1'
#
loop_
_entity.id
_entity.type
_entity.pdbx_description
1 polymer ?
#
loop_
_entity_poly.entity_id
_entity_poly.type
_entity_poly.pdbx_seq_one_letter_code
_entity_poly.pdbx_strand_id
1 'polypeptide(L)'
;MFDVSFAELVVIAVVALLVIGPEKLPKVARTVGALTGRVQRYVGQVKEEVNRELRFEELQKLQQEIKQSVNATQSNVAQQVAEIENSILSQDDSLSTPEPVAAPKKPSKPRVAKIKPAATESESDATDKVITKKAATKTKKVEM
;
A
#
# COMPACT_ATOMS: atom_id res chain seq x y z
N MET A 1 7.91 11.29 4.51
CA MET A 1 9.32 11.30 4.05
C MET A 1 9.49 11.97 2.68
N PHE A 2 8.69 13.00 2.38
CA PHE A 2 8.81 13.83 1.17
C PHE A 2 8.50 15.28 1.56
N ASP A 3 9.38 15.85 2.37
CA ASP A 3 9.28 17.23 2.84
C ASP A 3 9.94 18.18 1.82
N VAL A 4 9.47 18.09 0.56
CA VAL A 4 10.01 18.90 -0.54
C VAL A 4 9.70 20.36 -0.29
N SER A 5 10.68 21.07 0.23
CA SER A 5 10.55 22.48 0.57
C SER A 5 10.81 23.36 -0.65
N PHE A 6 10.31 24.60 -0.65
CA PHE A 6 10.55 25.55 -1.76
C PHE A 6 12.05 25.71 -2.06
N ALA A 7 12.89 25.74 -1.04
CA ALA A 7 14.34 25.81 -1.17
C ALA A 7 14.93 24.62 -1.96
N GLU A 8 14.45 23.40 -1.72
CA GLU A 8 14.93 22.21 -2.42
C GLU A 8 14.53 22.21 -3.91
N LEU A 9 13.31 22.68 -4.23
CA LEU A 9 12.90 22.86 -5.62
C LEU A 9 13.81 23.84 -6.37
N VAL A 10 14.21 24.94 -5.73
CA VAL A 10 15.13 25.91 -6.35
C VAL A 10 16.49 25.27 -6.61
N VAL A 11 17.03 24.50 -5.66
CA VAL A 11 18.31 23.79 -5.84
C VAL A 11 18.24 22.82 -7.02
N ILE A 12 17.17 22.01 -7.10
CA ILE A 12 16.96 21.08 -8.21
C ILE A 12 16.83 21.84 -9.54
N ALA A 13 16.12 22.97 -9.57
CA ALA A 13 15.99 23.79 -10.77
C ALA A 13 17.34 24.31 -11.26
N VAL A 14 18.21 24.79 -10.36
CA VAL A 14 19.57 25.24 -10.71
C VAL A 14 20.40 24.09 -11.27
N VAL A 15 20.39 22.92 -10.62
CA VAL A 15 21.12 21.73 -11.10
C VAL A 15 20.59 21.29 -12.47
N ALA A 16 19.28 21.28 -12.65
CA ALA A 16 18.66 20.94 -13.94
C ALA A 16 19.08 21.92 -15.04
N LEU A 17 19.15 23.22 -14.75
CA LEU A 17 19.63 24.24 -15.69
C LEU A 17 21.10 24.01 -16.07
N LEU A 18 21.95 23.57 -15.15
CA LEU A 18 23.36 23.29 -15.44
C LEU A 18 23.55 22.01 -16.28
N VAL A 19 22.84 20.94 -15.94
CA VAL A 19 23.01 19.62 -16.58
C VAL A 19 22.35 19.56 -17.95
N ILE A 20 21.09 19.99 -18.05
CA ILE A 20 20.31 19.95 -19.29
C ILE A 20 20.57 21.21 -20.14
N GLY A 21 20.87 22.33 -19.49
CA GLY A 21 21.01 23.64 -20.13
C GLY A 21 19.69 24.45 -20.07
N PRO A 22 19.77 25.78 -19.90
CA PRO A 22 18.60 26.67 -19.81
C PRO A 22 17.73 26.67 -21.06
N GLU A 23 18.31 26.40 -22.23
CA GLU A 23 17.57 26.38 -23.50
C GLU A 23 16.75 25.09 -23.70
N LYS A 24 17.21 23.97 -23.13
CA LYS A 24 16.62 22.65 -23.36
C LYS A 24 15.59 22.27 -22.29
N LEU A 25 15.77 22.72 -21.05
CA LEU A 25 14.82 22.51 -19.95
C LEU A 25 13.38 22.92 -20.31
N PRO A 26 13.10 24.12 -20.86
CA PRO A 26 11.73 24.51 -21.21
C PRO A 26 11.12 23.60 -22.29
N LYS A 27 11.93 23.07 -23.20
CA LYS A 27 11.46 22.12 -24.22
C LYS A 27 11.03 20.78 -23.60
N VAL A 28 11.82 20.26 -22.64
CA VAL A 28 11.48 19.03 -21.90
C VAL A 28 10.24 19.25 -21.04
N ALA A 29 10.18 20.33 -20.27
CA ALA A 29 9.03 20.66 -19.43
C ALA A 29 7.74 20.80 -20.25
N ARG A 30 7.81 21.44 -21.43
CA ARG A 30 6.66 21.51 -22.37
C ARG A 30 6.25 20.13 -22.89
N THR A 31 7.21 19.25 -23.17
CA THR A 31 6.93 17.90 -23.68
C THR A 31 6.27 17.03 -22.62
N VAL A 32 6.86 16.97 -21.42
CA VAL A 32 6.30 16.25 -20.27
C VAL A 32 4.95 16.83 -19.87
N GLY A 33 4.85 18.16 -19.79
CA GLY A 33 3.61 18.87 -19.50
C GLY A 33 2.51 18.60 -20.52
N ALA A 34 2.84 18.53 -21.82
CA ALA A 34 1.86 18.16 -22.85
C ALA A 34 1.38 16.71 -22.70
N LEU A 35 2.26 15.77 -22.33
CA LEU A 35 1.87 14.37 -22.08
C LEU A 35 1.00 14.25 -20.83
N THR A 36 1.44 14.82 -19.70
CA THR A 36 0.66 14.85 -18.46
C THR A 36 -0.68 15.54 -18.66
N GLY A 37 -0.72 16.66 -19.39
CA GLY A 37 -1.95 17.39 -19.69
C GLY A 37 -2.93 16.56 -20.53
N ARG A 38 -2.44 15.77 -21.49
CA ARG A 38 -3.27 14.82 -22.25
C ARG A 38 -3.85 13.73 -21.36
N VAL A 39 -3.04 13.16 -20.46
CA VAL A 39 -3.51 12.14 -19.50
C VAL A 39 -4.57 12.72 -18.58
N GLN A 40 -4.35 13.91 -18.02
CA GLN A 40 -5.34 14.59 -17.18
C GLN A 40 -6.64 14.85 -17.92
N ARG A 41 -6.57 15.25 -19.19
CA ARG A 41 -7.76 15.47 -20.03
C ARG A 41 -8.52 14.17 -20.30
N TYR A 42 -7.82 13.08 -20.56
CA TYR A 42 -8.43 11.75 -20.76
C TYR A 42 -9.09 11.24 -19.48
N VAL A 43 -8.42 11.39 -18.34
CA VAL A 43 -9.00 11.08 -17.02
C VAL A 43 -10.24 11.95 -16.76
N GLY A 44 -10.23 13.22 -17.18
CA GLY A 44 -11.39 14.10 -17.11
C GLY A 44 -12.58 13.59 -17.93
N GLN A 45 -12.34 13.14 -19.17
CA GLN A 45 -13.37 12.58 -20.06
C GLN A 45 -13.95 11.28 -19.50
N VAL A 46 -13.10 10.35 -19.06
CA VAL A 46 -13.54 9.10 -18.44
C VAL A 46 -14.31 9.37 -17.15
N LYS A 47 -13.86 10.33 -16.32
CA LYS A 47 -14.62 10.76 -15.14
C LYS A 47 -15.97 11.34 -15.53
N GLU A 48 -16.06 12.12 -16.60
CA GLU A 48 -17.32 12.72 -17.05
C GLU A 48 -18.29 11.67 -17.58
N GLU A 49 -17.82 10.70 -18.38
CA GLU A 49 -18.59 9.53 -18.86
C GLU A 49 -19.04 8.66 -17.68
N VAL A 50 -18.12 8.27 -16.80
CA VAL A 50 -18.44 7.51 -15.59
C VAL A 50 -19.42 8.27 -14.70
N ASN A 51 -19.33 9.59 -14.57
CA ASN A 51 -20.26 10.39 -13.75
C ASN A 51 -21.60 10.67 -14.48
N ARG A 52 -21.66 10.47 -15.81
CA ARG A 52 -22.90 10.53 -16.61
C ARG A 52 -23.71 9.25 -16.48
N GLU A 53 -23.03 8.11 -16.45
CA GLU A 53 -23.61 6.78 -16.22
C GLU A 53 -23.86 6.48 -14.73
N LEU A 54 -22.93 6.84 -13.84
CA LEU A 54 -23.13 6.88 -12.39
C LEU A 54 -23.91 8.13 -12.01
N ARG A 55 -25.18 8.18 -12.42
CA ARG A 55 -26.10 9.24 -11.98
C ARG A 55 -26.36 9.15 -10.48
N PHE A 56 -25.46 9.64 -9.62
CA PHE A 56 -25.68 9.94 -8.19
C PHE A 56 -26.27 8.83 -7.27
N GLU A 57 -26.85 7.73 -7.76
CA GLU A 57 -27.54 6.68 -7.01
C GLU A 57 -26.57 5.59 -6.55
N GLU A 58 -25.54 5.27 -7.34
CA GLU A 58 -24.58 4.23 -6.96
C GLU A 58 -23.53 4.72 -5.95
N LEU A 59 -23.05 5.96 -6.07
CA LEU A 59 -22.19 6.56 -5.05
C LEU A 59 -22.95 6.81 -3.73
N GLN A 60 -24.25 7.12 -3.80
CA GLN A 60 -25.10 7.26 -2.63
C GLN A 60 -25.41 5.88 -2.02
N LYS A 61 -25.69 4.85 -2.82
CA LYS A 61 -25.83 3.45 -2.38
C LYS A 61 -24.57 2.93 -1.70
N LEU A 62 -23.38 3.11 -2.30
CA LEU A 62 -22.12 2.67 -1.70
C LEU A 62 -21.87 3.36 -0.36
N GLN A 63 -22.15 4.67 -0.25
CA GLN A 63 -22.09 5.36 1.04
C GLN A 63 -23.09 4.82 2.06
N GLN A 64 -24.31 4.49 1.61
CA GLN A 64 -25.38 3.98 2.47
C GLN A 64 -25.09 2.55 2.95
N GLU A 65 -24.54 1.70 2.09
CA GLU A 65 -24.14 0.33 2.35
C GLU A 65 -22.94 0.27 3.32
N ILE A 66 -21.95 1.17 3.16
CA ILE A 66 -20.84 1.32 4.11
C ILE A 66 -21.37 1.80 5.47
N LYS A 67 -22.25 2.80 5.51
CA LYS A 67 -22.85 3.28 6.77
C LYS A 67 -23.68 2.20 7.47
N GLN A 68 -24.47 1.43 6.73
CA GLN A 68 -25.25 0.32 7.27
C GLN A 68 -24.36 -0.79 7.80
N SER A 69 -23.29 -1.14 7.08
CA SER A 69 -22.32 -2.16 7.50
C SER A 69 -21.56 -1.74 8.76
N VAL A 70 -21.16 -0.48 8.85
CA VAL A 70 -20.50 0.08 10.04
C VAL A 70 -21.45 0.11 11.23
N ASN A 71 -22.69 0.59 11.06
CA ASN A 71 -23.68 0.63 12.14
C ASN A 71 -24.08 -0.77 12.63
N ALA A 72 -24.26 -1.74 11.72
CA ALA A 72 -24.57 -3.12 12.07
C ALA A 72 -23.40 -3.78 12.83
N THR A 73 -22.17 -3.55 12.36
CA THR A 73 -20.97 -4.03 13.05
C THR A 73 -20.84 -3.40 14.43
N GLN A 74 -21.06 -2.08 14.55
CA GLN A 74 -21.01 -1.38 15.82
C GLN A 74 -22.09 -1.88 16.80
N SER A 75 -23.30 -2.16 16.32
CA SER A 75 -24.38 -2.75 17.13
C SER A 75 -24.04 -4.16 17.60
N ASN A 76 -23.51 -5.02 16.71
CA ASN A 76 -23.12 -6.39 17.06
C ASN A 76 -21.95 -6.42 18.05
N VAL A 77 -20.98 -5.52 17.88
CA VAL A 77 -19.86 -5.35 18.81
C VAL A 77 -20.37 -4.81 20.15
N ALA A 78 -21.25 -3.80 20.16
CA ALA A 78 -21.82 -3.26 21.39
C ALA A 78 -22.65 -4.30 22.15
N GLN A 79 -23.43 -5.13 21.45
CA GLN A 79 -24.19 -6.23 22.07
C GLN A 79 -23.27 -7.32 22.64
N GLN A 80 -22.24 -7.73 21.90
CA GLN A 80 -21.25 -8.69 22.40
C GLN A 80 -20.49 -8.14 23.61
N VAL A 81 -20.13 -6.86 23.61
CA VAL A 81 -19.47 -6.22 24.75
C VAL A 81 -20.42 -6.16 25.96
N ALA A 82 -21.69 -5.79 25.76
CA ALA A 82 -22.68 -5.77 26.85
C ALA A 82 -22.98 -7.18 27.41
N GLU A 83 -22.99 -8.20 26.56
CA GLU A 83 -23.17 -9.60 26.97
C GLU A 83 -21.93 -10.13 27.72
N ILE A 84 -20.73 -9.76 27.27
CA ILE A 84 -19.48 -10.03 27.98
C ILE A 84 -19.46 -9.32 29.33
N GLU A 85 -19.81 -8.04 29.41
CA GLU A 85 -19.90 -7.29 30.66
C GLU A 85 -20.90 -7.94 31.63
N ASN A 86 -22.10 -8.30 31.17
CA ASN A 86 -23.09 -8.99 32.00
C ASN A 86 -22.60 -10.38 32.45
N SER A 87 -21.88 -11.11 31.60
CA SER A 87 -21.32 -12.42 31.96
C SER A 87 -20.18 -12.31 32.98
N ILE A 88 -19.36 -11.26 32.90
CA ILE A 88 -18.28 -10.98 33.85
C ILE A 88 -18.86 -10.49 35.18
N LEU A 89 -19.81 -9.58 35.16
CA LEU A 89 -20.51 -9.09 36.35
C LEU A 89 -21.29 -10.21 37.06
N SER A 90 -21.84 -11.17 36.31
CA SER A 90 -22.51 -12.35 36.88
C SER A 90 -21.53 -13.42 37.39
N GLN A 91 -20.27 -13.43 36.91
CA GLN A 91 -19.22 -14.32 37.42
C GLN A 91 -18.54 -13.79 38.69
N ASP A 92 -18.47 -12.48 38.88
CA ASP A 92 -17.89 -11.87 40.10
C ASP A 92 -18.77 -12.09 41.35
N ASP A 93 -20.09 -12.27 41.20
CA ASP A 93 -21.01 -12.62 42.30
C ASP A 93 -20.76 -14.06 42.84
N SER A 94 -20.12 -14.92 42.04
CA SER A 94 -19.86 -16.32 42.39
C SER A 94 -18.55 -16.56 43.16
N LEU A 95 -17.74 -15.54 43.42
CA LEU A 95 -16.39 -15.70 44.00
C LEU A 95 -16.15 -14.92 45.31
N SER A 96 -17.19 -14.70 46.11
CA SER A 96 -17.05 -14.18 47.48
C SER A 96 -17.00 -15.28 48.57
N THR A 97 -15.79 -15.81 48.80
CA THR A 97 -15.13 -16.08 50.12
C THR A 97 -15.70 -17.16 51.07
N PRO A 98 -14.96 -17.74 52.06
CA PRO A 98 -13.58 -18.27 52.19
C PRO A 98 -13.59 -19.81 52.41
N GLU A 99 -12.49 -20.59 52.43
CA GLU A 99 -11.64 -20.92 53.60
C GLU A 99 -10.86 -22.24 53.29
N PRO A 100 -9.94 -22.76 54.13
CA PRO A 100 -8.53 -22.97 53.80
C PRO A 100 -8.12 -24.47 53.69
N VAL A 101 -6.86 -24.71 53.34
CA VAL A 101 -5.92 -25.69 53.94
C VAL A 101 -4.95 -26.31 52.90
N ALA A 102 -3.66 -26.18 53.24
CA ALA A 102 -2.50 -26.99 52.86
C ALA A 102 -1.80 -26.77 51.48
N ALA A 103 -0.76 -25.93 51.54
CA ALA A 103 0.50 -26.15 50.81
C ALA A 103 1.15 -27.49 51.25
N PRO A 104 2.12 -28.14 50.53
CA PRO A 104 3.09 -27.52 49.62
C PRO A 104 3.50 -28.33 48.35
N LYS A 105 4.20 -27.67 47.41
CA LYS A 105 5.52 -28.05 46.83
C LYS A 105 5.69 -27.58 45.37
N LYS A 106 6.57 -26.59 45.19
CA LYS A 106 7.32 -26.21 43.97
C LYS A 106 7.94 -27.46 43.30
N PRO A 107 8.16 -27.51 41.96
CA PRO A 107 9.30 -26.77 41.39
C PRO A 107 9.20 -26.27 39.92
N SER A 108 9.90 -25.15 39.72
CA SER A 108 10.78 -24.76 38.60
C SER A 108 10.34 -24.87 37.13
N LYS A 109 10.35 -23.68 36.51
CA LYS A 109 10.62 -23.38 35.09
C LYS A 109 11.73 -24.26 34.48
N PRO A 110 11.71 -24.42 33.14
CA PRO A 110 12.93 -24.24 32.37
C PRO A 110 12.81 -23.11 31.36
N ARG A 111 13.62 -22.08 31.62
CA ARG A 111 14.14 -21.13 30.63
C ARG A 111 15.25 -21.86 29.86
N VAL A 112 15.13 -21.97 28.55
CA VAL A 112 16.22 -22.31 27.61
C VAL A 112 16.15 -21.26 26.50
N ALA A 113 16.94 -20.19 26.60
CA ALA A 113 18.21 -20.02 25.88
C ALA A 113 17.98 -20.09 24.36
N LYS A 114 17.74 -18.95 23.71
CA LYS A 114 18.75 -18.09 23.06
C LYS A 114 19.66 -18.88 22.09
N ILE A 115 19.30 -18.85 20.80
CA ILE A 115 20.24 -19.06 19.70
C ILE A 115 19.99 -17.96 18.64
N LYS A 116 20.88 -16.98 18.67
CA LYS A 116 21.37 -16.11 17.58
C LYS A 116 22.86 -15.93 17.95
N PRO A 117 23.85 -15.81 17.06
CA PRO A 117 23.81 -15.47 15.63
C PRO A 117 24.77 -16.30 14.73
N ALA A 118 24.61 -16.23 13.41
CA ALA A 118 25.74 -16.25 12.49
C ALA A 118 25.28 -15.77 11.11
N ALA A 119 25.84 -14.64 10.69
CA ALA A 119 25.89 -14.19 9.31
C ALA A 119 26.79 -15.13 8.51
N THR A 120 26.56 -15.28 7.20
CA THR A 120 27.62 -15.44 6.20
C THR A 120 27.06 -15.05 4.83
N GLU A 121 27.74 -14.08 4.24
CA GLU A 121 27.69 -13.66 2.85
C GLU A 121 28.35 -14.71 1.94
N SER A 122 27.86 -14.86 0.72
CA SER A 122 28.58 -15.38 -0.48
C SER A 122 27.60 -15.18 -1.65
N GLU A 123 27.76 -14.32 -2.64
CA GLU A 123 28.86 -14.04 -3.59
C GLU A 123 29.06 -15.11 -4.69
N SER A 124 29.13 -14.62 -5.95
CA SER A 124 29.38 -15.29 -7.25
C SER A 124 28.20 -16.09 -7.83
N ASP A 125 27.91 -16.11 -9.14
CA ASP A 125 28.74 -15.98 -10.35
C ASP A 125 27.76 -15.71 -11.54
N ALA A 126 27.84 -14.60 -12.29
CA ALA A 126 28.57 -14.38 -13.55
C ALA A 126 28.31 -15.39 -14.70
N THR A 127 28.15 -14.80 -15.91
CA THR A 127 28.46 -15.37 -17.26
C THR A 127 27.55 -16.46 -17.83
N ASP A 128 27.26 -16.58 -19.14
CA ASP A 128 27.61 -15.89 -20.39
C ASP A 128 26.82 -16.59 -21.54
N LYS A 129 26.73 -15.94 -22.71
CA LYS A 129 26.42 -16.46 -24.05
C LYS A 129 25.01 -17.00 -24.37
N VAL A 130 24.31 -16.25 -25.24
CA VAL A 130 23.95 -16.74 -26.59
C VAL A 130 24.02 -15.58 -27.60
N ILE A 131 25.11 -15.55 -28.37
CA ILE A 131 25.15 -14.96 -29.71
C ILE A 131 24.57 -16.01 -30.65
N THR A 132 23.54 -15.69 -31.45
CA THR A 132 23.43 -16.23 -32.81
C THR A 132 22.38 -15.51 -33.67
N LYS A 133 22.87 -15.01 -34.83
CA LYS A 133 22.23 -14.97 -36.17
C LYS A 133 21.16 -13.87 -36.38
N LYS A 134 21.36 -12.85 -37.23
CA LYS A 134 21.71 -12.80 -38.68
C LYS A 134 20.66 -13.45 -39.59
N ALA A 135 19.76 -12.63 -40.14
CA ALA A 135 19.19 -12.66 -41.50
C ALA A 135 18.05 -11.61 -41.53
N ALA A 136 18.13 -10.48 -42.23
CA ALA A 136 18.08 -10.32 -43.68
C ALA A 136 16.82 -10.94 -44.31
N THR A 137 15.79 -10.11 -44.56
CA THR A 137 14.94 -10.24 -45.75
C THR A 137 14.39 -8.87 -46.14
N LYS A 138 15.05 -8.33 -47.16
CA LYS A 138 14.64 -7.22 -48.03
C LYS A 138 13.73 -7.83 -49.12
N THR A 139 12.77 -7.04 -49.60
CA THR A 139 12.17 -7.13 -50.94
C THR A 139 11.23 -8.31 -51.24
N LYS A 140 9.93 -8.02 -51.42
CA LYS A 140 9.18 -8.57 -52.56
C LYS A 140 8.16 -7.54 -53.09
N LYS A 141 8.66 -6.77 -54.06
CA LYS A 141 7.92 -6.13 -55.13
C LYS A 141 7.52 -7.25 -56.12
N VAL A 142 6.24 -7.50 -56.30
CA VAL A 142 5.69 -8.15 -57.51
C VAL A 142 4.39 -7.42 -57.82
N GLU A 143 4.52 -6.54 -58.80
CA GLU A 143 3.45 -6.03 -59.65
C GLU A 143 3.18 -7.08 -60.75
N MET A 144 2.16 -6.82 -61.57
CA MET A 144 1.84 -7.42 -62.88
C MET A 144 2.92 -8.23 -63.60
#